data_AF-A0A3A0EKH6-F1
#
_entry.id   AF-A0A3A0EKH6-F1
#
_cell.length_a   1.000
_cell.length_b   1.000
_cell.length_c   1.000
_cell.angle_alpha   90.00
_cell.angle_beta   90.00
_cell.angle_gamma   90.00
#
_symmetry.space_group_name_H-M   'P 1'
#
loop_
_entity.id
_entity.type
_entity.pdbx_description
1 polymer ?
#
loop_
_entity_poly.entity_id
_entity_poly.type
_entity_poly.pdbx_seq_one_letter_code
_entity_poly.pdbx_strand_id
1 'polypeptide(L)'
;MNTGSTSGNQGPAREILTVGQLNRMVAGLLQRSIAPVWVTGELSNVTRAASGHWYFTLKDAAAQVRAVMFRGRAQYVDFAPREGDRVEVRATVTLYEPRGDYQLSVESMRRAGAGDLYQRFLQLKARLQAEGLFDAGRKRALPALPRAIGIVTSPQAAALRDVLTTLRRRSPAIPVVIYPTPVQGADAPAAIVAALGAAARRRDCDVLLLVRGGGSIEDLWAFNDEAVARAVAASPIPVVSGVGHETDFTIADFAADQRAPTPTAAAALASPERRELLRGAQALGERIARAWARRIESLEQRLDTGARLLRSPTAQWQERALRLQALAQRAAAAGR
;
A
#
# COMPACT_ATOMS: atom_id res chain seq x y z
N MET A 1 89.35 3.67 -48.96
CA MET A 1 89.70 3.92 -47.55
C MET A 1 88.43 4.19 -46.79
N ASN A 2 88.29 3.48 -45.69
CA ASN A 2 87.13 3.36 -44.82
C ASN A 2 87.24 4.35 -43.66
N THR A 3 86.14 4.98 -43.25
CA THR A 3 85.75 5.40 -41.88
C THR A 3 84.48 6.27 -42.04
N GLY A 4 83.30 6.00 -41.47
CA GLY A 4 82.93 5.24 -40.29
C GLY A 4 82.51 6.21 -39.18
N SER A 5 81.20 6.38 -38.95
CA SER A 5 80.59 6.48 -37.60
C SER A 5 79.06 6.73 -37.70
N THR A 6 78.26 5.67 -37.53
CA THR A 6 77.49 5.30 -36.31
C THR A 6 76.16 6.05 -36.12
N SER A 7 75.13 5.60 -36.83
CA SER A 7 73.72 5.79 -36.44
C SER A 7 73.32 4.70 -35.44
N GLY A 8 73.21 5.08 -34.16
CA GLY A 8 72.74 4.21 -33.08
C GLY A 8 71.24 3.93 -33.19
N ASN A 9 70.90 2.66 -33.38
CA ASN A 9 69.54 2.14 -33.36
C ASN A 9 69.13 1.86 -31.89
N GLN A 10 68.30 2.72 -31.29
CA GLN A 10 67.70 2.49 -29.97
C GLN A 10 66.43 1.65 -30.14
N GLY A 11 66.47 0.39 -29.72
CA GLY A 11 65.26 -0.45 -29.59
C GLY A 11 64.33 0.09 -28.47
N PRO A 12 63.02 -0.24 -28.49
CA PRO A 12 62.08 0.27 -27.51
C PRO A 12 62.52 -0.14 -26.09
N ALA A 13 62.61 0.84 -25.19
CA ALA A 13 62.94 0.62 -23.80
C ALA A 13 61.95 -0.36 -23.17
N ARG A 14 62.45 -1.48 -22.64
CA ARG A 14 61.67 -2.43 -21.85
C ARG A 14 61.32 -1.74 -20.52
N GLU A 15 60.12 -1.16 -20.44
CA GLU A 15 59.62 -0.55 -19.21
C GLU A 15 59.41 -1.64 -18.15
N ILE A 16 60.18 -1.59 -17.06
CA ILE A 16 60.09 -2.54 -15.95
C ILE A 16 59.03 -2.01 -14.97
N LEU A 17 57.91 -2.71 -14.86
CA LEU A 17 56.83 -2.35 -13.95
C LEU A 17 57.03 -2.98 -12.56
N THR A 18 56.74 -2.22 -11.51
CA THR A 18 56.56 -2.76 -10.17
C THR A 18 55.26 -3.57 -10.09
N VAL A 19 55.18 -4.51 -9.13
CA VAL A 19 53.97 -5.32 -8.90
C VAL A 19 52.72 -4.45 -8.68
N GLY A 20 52.84 -3.35 -7.93
CA GLY A 20 51.73 -2.41 -7.72
C GLY A 20 51.34 -1.62 -8.98
N GLN A 21 52.28 -1.33 -9.89
CA GLN A 21 51.96 -0.75 -11.20
C GLN A 21 51.23 -1.76 -12.09
N LEU A 22 51.68 -3.02 -12.09
CA LEU A 22 51.04 -4.11 -12.83
C LEU A 22 49.60 -4.34 -12.34
N ASN A 23 49.38 -4.46 -11.03
CA ASN A 23 48.04 -4.69 -10.47
C ASN A 23 47.08 -3.54 -10.77
N ARG A 24 47.52 -2.29 -10.66
CA ARG A 24 46.71 -1.11 -11.04
C ARG A 24 46.35 -1.11 -12.52
N MET A 25 47.30 -1.48 -13.38
CA MET A 25 47.06 -1.59 -14.82
C MET A 25 46.01 -2.67 -15.14
N VAL A 26 46.14 -3.86 -14.53
CA VAL A 26 45.18 -4.97 -14.70
C VAL A 26 43.81 -4.61 -14.15
N ALA A 27 43.73 -4.00 -12.95
CA ALA A 27 42.47 -3.53 -12.38
C ALA A 27 41.75 -2.57 -13.32
N GLY A 28 42.49 -1.60 -13.89
CA GLY A 28 41.96 -0.65 -14.86
C GLY A 28 41.50 -1.30 -16.16
N LEU A 29 42.20 -2.32 -16.66
CA LEU A 29 41.79 -3.07 -17.85
C LEU A 29 40.49 -3.84 -17.59
N LEU A 30 40.40 -4.58 -16.48
CA LEU A 30 39.18 -5.33 -16.12
C LEU A 30 37.95 -4.43 -16.04
N GLN A 31 38.08 -3.27 -15.37
CA GLN A 31 36.98 -2.32 -15.21
C GLN A 31 36.54 -1.67 -16.53
N ARG A 32 37.46 -1.43 -17.47
CA ARG A 32 37.14 -0.84 -18.77
C ARG A 32 36.59 -1.86 -19.77
N SER A 33 37.09 -3.09 -19.71
CA SER A 33 36.76 -4.13 -20.70
C SER A 33 35.49 -4.91 -20.36
N ILE A 34 35.09 -4.96 -19.08
CA ILE A 34 33.92 -5.71 -18.64
C ILE A 34 32.90 -4.74 -18.02
N ALA A 35 31.81 -4.50 -18.75
CA ALA A 35 30.67 -3.75 -18.23
C ALA A 35 30.05 -4.49 -17.02
N PRO A 36 29.26 -3.81 -16.15
CA PRO A 36 28.59 -4.47 -15.04
C PRO A 36 27.75 -5.66 -15.50
N VAL A 37 27.98 -6.82 -14.89
CA VAL A 37 27.35 -8.10 -15.27
C VAL A 37 26.48 -8.66 -14.15
N TRP A 38 25.53 -9.51 -14.51
CA TRP A 38 24.83 -10.36 -13.58
C TRP A 38 25.52 -11.72 -13.49
N VAL A 39 25.78 -12.18 -12.27
CA VAL A 39 26.42 -13.46 -11.97
C VAL A 39 25.54 -14.23 -11.01
N THR A 40 25.25 -15.48 -11.33
CA THR A 40 24.51 -16.40 -10.45
C THR A 40 25.47 -17.36 -9.75
N GLY A 41 25.18 -17.71 -8.51
CA GLY A 41 25.95 -18.72 -7.78
C GLY A 41 25.46 -18.94 -6.37
N GLU A 42 26.05 -19.93 -5.72
CA GLU A 42 25.83 -20.23 -4.31
C GLU A 42 26.79 -19.42 -3.44
N LEU A 43 26.27 -18.86 -2.34
CA LEU A 43 27.07 -18.14 -1.35
C LEU A 43 27.82 -19.11 -0.44
N SER A 44 29.10 -18.83 -0.22
CA SER A 44 29.97 -19.52 0.74
C SER A 44 30.87 -18.51 1.45
N ASN A 45 31.40 -18.86 2.62
CA ASN A 45 32.29 -18.00 3.42
C ASN A 45 31.67 -16.61 3.70
N VAL A 46 30.36 -16.57 4.00
CA VAL A 46 29.62 -15.32 4.17
C VAL A 46 30.01 -14.65 5.49
N THR A 47 30.66 -13.49 5.40
CA THR A 47 31.14 -12.69 6.53
C THR A 47 30.51 -11.31 6.50
N ARG A 48 29.83 -10.93 7.59
CA ARG A 48 29.26 -9.59 7.79
C ARG A 48 30.14 -8.82 8.76
N ALA A 49 30.95 -7.91 8.23
CA ALA A 49 31.87 -7.12 9.04
C ALA A 49 31.10 -6.12 9.91
N ALA A 50 31.69 -5.73 11.05
CA ALA A 50 31.13 -4.70 11.94
C ALA A 50 30.93 -3.34 11.24
N SER A 51 31.69 -3.07 10.17
CA SER A 51 31.52 -1.89 9.31
C SER A 51 30.23 -1.90 8.46
N GLY A 52 29.51 -3.03 8.42
CA GLY A 52 28.34 -3.22 7.57
C GLY A 52 28.67 -3.64 6.13
N HIS A 53 29.92 -3.93 5.81
CA HIS A 53 30.31 -4.57 4.54
C HIS A 53 30.07 -6.07 4.60
N TRP A 54 29.63 -6.65 3.48
CA TRP A 54 29.50 -8.09 3.33
C TRP A 54 30.61 -8.61 2.43
N TYR A 55 31.28 -9.66 2.87
CA TYR A 55 32.28 -10.40 2.11
C TYR A 55 31.79 -11.83 1.97
N PHE A 56 31.86 -12.37 0.76
CA PHE A 56 31.43 -13.74 0.50
C PHE A 56 32.13 -14.27 -0.74
N THR A 57 32.09 -15.58 -0.92
CA THR A 57 32.55 -16.26 -2.14
C THR A 57 31.31 -16.75 -2.89
N LEU A 58 31.19 -16.34 -4.14
CA LEU A 58 30.18 -16.83 -5.07
C LEU A 58 30.78 -18.00 -5.84
N LYS A 59 30.15 -19.18 -5.77
CA LYS A 59 30.63 -20.40 -6.43
C LYS A 59 29.54 -21.04 -7.30
N ASP A 60 29.96 -21.76 -8.33
CA ASP A 60 29.15 -22.71 -9.09
C ASP A 60 29.82 -24.09 -9.09
N ALA A 61 29.41 -24.99 -10.00
CA ALA A 61 29.99 -26.33 -10.09
C ALA A 61 31.44 -26.37 -10.62
N ALA A 62 31.90 -25.31 -11.30
CA ALA A 62 33.17 -25.28 -12.01
C ALA A 62 34.16 -24.24 -11.45
N ALA A 63 33.68 -23.16 -10.85
CA ALA A 63 34.49 -22.01 -10.45
C ALA A 63 33.97 -21.30 -9.20
N GLN A 64 34.82 -20.44 -8.63
CA GLN A 64 34.47 -19.56 -7.52
C GLN A 64 35.15 -18.20 -7.65
N VAL A 65 34.52 -17.17 -7.08
CA VAL A 65 35.04 -15.80 -7.06
C VAL A 65 34.70 -15.10 -5.75
N ARG A 66 35.66 -14.33 -5.21
CA ARG A 66 35.42 -13.48 -4.04
C ARG A 66 34.60 -12.27 -4.42
N ALA A 67 33.67 -11.89 -3.55
CA ALA A 67 32.79 -10.77 -3.75
C ALA A 67 32.71 -9.91 -2.49
N VAL A 68 32.60 -8.59 -2.70
CA VAL A 68 32.39 -7.59 -1.65
C VAL A 68 31.15 -6.77 -1.98
N MET A 69 30.30 -6.57 -0.98
CA MET A 69 29.16 -5.66 -1.05
C MET A 69 29.33 -4.58 0.02
N PHE A 70 29.57 -3.36 -0.43
CA PHE A 70 29.77 -2.23 0.48
C PHE A 70 28.48 -1.86 1.20
N ARG A 71 28.60 -1.23 2.38
CA ARG A 71 27.49 -0.96 3.31
C ARG A 71 26.35 -0.20 2.63
N GLY A 72 26.71 0.81 1.83
CA GLY A 72 25.75 1.63 1.10
C GLY A 72 24.89 0.84 0.11
N ARG A 73 25.36 -0.32 -0.38
CA ARG A 73 24.58 -1.23 -1.23
C ARG A 73 23.89 -2.31 -0.42
N ALA A 74 24.59 -2.90 0.54
CA ALA A 74 24.09 -3.99 1.38
C ALA A 74 22.79 -3.63 2.12
N GLN A 75 22.62 -2.37 2.54
CA GLN A 75 21.40 -1.90 3.22
C GLN A 75 20.12 -1.96 2.36
N TYR A 76 20.24 -2.06 1.03
CA TYR A 76 19.11 -2.14 0.11
C TYR A 76 18.69 -3.58 -0.22
N VAL A 77 19.40 -4.58 0.31
CA VAL A 77 19.03 -5.99 0.16
C VAL A 77 17.99 -6.32 1.22
N ASP A 78 16.84 -6.84 0.77
CA ASP A 78 15.65 -7.14 1.56
C ASP A 78 15.75 -8.47 2.33
N PHE A 79 16.85 -9.22 2.16
CA PHE A 79 17.14 -10.44 2.89
C PHE A 79 18.56 -10.46 3.45
N ALA A 80 18.76 -11.23 4.52
CA ALA A 80 20.09 -11.51 5.06
C ALA A 80 20.68 -12.74 4.36
N PRO A 81 21.77 -12.59 3.58
CA PRO A 81 22.37 -13.73 2.88
C PRO A 81 23.03 -14.70 3.84
N ARG A 82 22.88 -16.00 3.58
CA ARG A 82 23.42 -17.11 4.38
C ARG A 82 24.29 -18.01 3.52
N GLU A 83 25.14 -18.81 4.15
CA GLU A 83 25.84 -19.88 3.44
C GLU A 83 24.84 -20.84 2.80
N GLY A 84 25.12 -21.25 1.55
CA GLY A 84 24.25 -22.11 0.76
C GLY A 84 23.13 -21.38 0.02
N ASP A 85 22.88 -20.08 0.26
CA ASP A 85 21.89 -19.33 -0.52
C ASP A 85 22.33 -19.23 -1.98
N ARG A 86 21.44 -19.57 -2.90
CA ARG A 86 21.64 -19.26 -4.33
C ARG A 86 21.18 -17.84 -4.60
N VAL A 87 22.05 -17.03 -5.17
CA VAL A 87 21.81 -15.61 -5.45
C VAL A 87 22.23 -15.23 -6.86
N GLU A 88 21.60 -14.19 -7.37
CA GLU A 88 22.04 -13.45 -8.54
C GLU A 88 22.54 -12.07 -8.07
N VAL A 89 23.78 -11.74 -8.42
CA VAL A 89 24.41 -10.46 -8.08
C VAL A 89 24.71 -9.66 -9.33
N ARG A 90 24.38 -8.37 -9.32
CA ARG A 90 24.90 -7.42 -10.29
C ARG A 90 26.22 -6.89 -9.75
N ALA A 91 27.30 -7.06 -10.49
CA ALA A 91 28.62 -6.71 -10.02
C ALA A 91 29.51 -6.15 -11.12
N THR A 92 30.45 -5.32 -10.69
CA THR A 92 31.57 -4.85 -11.51
C THR A 92 32.80 -5.71 -11.19
N VAL A 93 33.47 -6.17 -12.24
CA VAL A 93 34.69 -6.98 -12.12
C VAL A 93 35.87 -6.07 -11.76
N THR A 94 36.63 -6.46 -10.72
CA THR A 94 37.77 -5.66 -10.24
C THR A 94 38.89 -6.55 -9.70
N LEU A 95 40.01 -5.93 -9.36
CA LEU A 95 41.17 -6.57 -8.73
C LEU A 95 41.44 -5.90 -7.38
N TYR A 96 41.64 -6.68 -6.32
CA TYR A 96 42.12 -6.15 -5.05
C TYR A 96 43.63 -5.90 -5.14
N GLU A 97 44.00 -4.66 -5.47
CA GLU A 97 45.37 -4.26 -5.82
C GLU A 97 46.46 -4.70 -4.82
N PRO A 98 46.26 -4.64 -3.49
CA PRO A 98 47.29 -5.04 -2.53
C PRO A 98 47.68 -6.51 -2.60
N ARG A 99 46.76 -7.39 -3.01
CA ARG A 99 47.02 -8.85 -3.13
C ARG A 99 46.99 -9.36 -4.57
N GLY A 100 46.55 -8.55 -5.52
CA GLY A 100 46.36 -8.98 -6.92
C GLY A 100 45.21 -9.97 -7.08
N ASP A 101 44.24 -9.97 -6.17
CA ASP A 101 43.15 -10.94 -6.18
C ASP A 101 41.99 -10.49 -7.08
N TYR A 102 41.54 -11.38 -7.97
CA TYR A 102 40.32 -11.18 -8.75
C TYR A 102 39.08 -11.19 -7.84
N GLN A 103 38.23 -10.18 -7.94
CA GLN A 103 37.02 -10.09 -7.13
C GLN A 103 35.87 -9.33 -7.82
N LEU A 104 34.66 -9.54 -7.31
CA LEU A 104 33.45 -8.83 -7.71
C LEU A 104 33.11 -7.73 -6.70
N SER A 105 32.87 -6.52 -7.20
CA SER A 105 32.24 -5.45 -6.41
C SER A 105 30.75 -5.46 -6.67
N VAL A 106 29.97 -5.93 -5.70
CA VAL A 106 28.52 -6.17 -5.84
C VAL A 106 27.73 -4.89 -5.60
N GLU A 107 26.89 -4.55 -6.58
CA GLU A 107 26.04 -3.36 -6.58
C GLU A 107 24.61 -3.68 -6.15
N SER A 108 24.09 -4.85 -6.53
CA SER A 108 22.78 -5.35 -6.10
C SER A 108 22.80 -6.87 -5.99
N MET A 109 21.99 -7.42 -5.09
CA MET A 109 21.85 -8.86 -4.86
C MET A 109 20.36 -9.22 -4.78
N ARG A 110 19.97 -10.33 -5.42
CA ARG A 110 18.65 -10.95 -5.29
C ARG A 110 18.80 -12.48 -5.14
N ARG A 111 17.80 -13.17 -4.61
CA ARG A 111 17.78 -14.64 -4.61
C ARG A 111 17.73 -15.15 -6.06
N ALA A 112 18.45 -16.24 -6.36
CA ALA A 112 18.46 -16.82 -7.69
C ALA A 112 17.06 -17.35 -8.06
N GLY A 113 16.62 -17.12 -9.29
CA GLY A 113 15.25 -17.46 -9.75
C GLY A 113 14.21 -16.36 -9.52
N ALA A 114 14.50 -15.34 -8.70
CA ALA A 114 13.66 -14.15 -8.58
C ALA A 114 13.59 -13.36 -9.90
N GLY A 115 14.64 -13.44 -10.73
CA GLY A 115 14.66 -12.85 -12.08
C GLY A 115 13.60 -13.46 -13.00
N ASP A 116 13.49 -14.78 -13.02
CA ASP A 116 12.49 -15.49 -13.84
C ASP A 116 11.06 -15.19 -13.37
N LEU A 117 10.85 -15.19 -12.06
CA LEU A 117 9.58 -14.80 -11.46
C LEU A 117 9.23 -13.36 -11.83
N TYR A 118 10.17 -12.43 -11.72
CA TYR A 118 9.92 -11.05 -12.11
C TYR A 118 9.60 -10.89 -13.61
N GLN A 119 10.31 -11.61 -14.49
CA GLN A 119 10.00 -11.61 -15.92
C GLN A 119 8.60 -12.18 -16.20
N ARG A 120 8.22 -13.30 -15.56
CA ARG A 120 6.87 -13.88 -15.66
C ARG A 120 5.81 -12.90 -15.18
N PHE A 121 6.06 -12.20 -14.08
CA PHE A 121 5.17 -11.16 -13.56
C PHE A 121 4.98 -10.04 -14.60
N LEU A 122 6.06 -9.53 -15.19
CA LEU A 122 5.97 -8.47 -16.21
C LEU A 122 5.20 -8.93 -17.46
N GLN A 123 5.48 -10.14 -17.94
CA GLN A 123 4.78 -10.73 -19.09
C GLN A 123 3.29 -10.90 -18.81
N LEU A 124 2.94 -11.46 -17.65
CA LEU A 124 1.55 -11.67 -17.26
C LEU A 124 0.82 -10.34 -17.07
N LYS A 125 1.45 -9.37 -16.41
CA LYS A 125 0.91 -8.02 -16.24
C LYS A 125 0.62 -7.38 -17.59
N ALA A 126 1.58 -7.39 -18.51
CA ALA A 126 1.41 -6.81 -19.84
C ALA A 126 0.23 -7.45 -20.59
N ARG A 127 0.13 -8.79 -20.56
CA ARG A 127 -0.97 -9.52 -21.20
C ARG A 127 -2.33 -9.17 -20.62
N LEU A 128 -2.49 -9.25 -19.29
CA LEU A 128 -3.77 -8.97 -18.64
C LEU A 128 -4.17 -7.48 -18.73
N GLN A 129 -3.18 -6.59 -18.78
CA GLN A 129 -3.40 -5.18 -19.04
C GLN A 129 -3.92 -4.95 -20.47
N ALA A 130 -3.35 -5.65 -21.46
CA ALA A 130 -3.82 -5.58 -22.85
C ALA A 130 -5.25 -6.13 -23.02
N GLU A 131 -5.65 -7.09 -22.18
CA GLU A 131 -7.04 -7.59 -22.10
C GLU A 131 -8.01 -6.65 -21.36
N GLY A 132 -7.53 -5.52 -20.81
CA GLY A 132 -8.35 -4.59 -20.03
C GLY A 132 -8.78 -5.13 -18.66
N LEU A 133 -8.06 -6.13 -18.11
CA LEU A 133 -8.40 -6.70 -16.79
C LEU A 133 -8.25 -5.66 -15.66
N PHE A 134 -7.36 -4.68 -15.84
CA PHE A 134 -7.02 -3.67 -14.83
C PHE A 134 -7.73 -2.33 -15.04
N ASP A 135 -8.66 -2.24 -16.00
CA ASP A 135 -9.33 -0.99 -16.37
C ASP A 135 -10.07 -0.37 -15.19
N ALA A 136 -9.89 0.94 -14.99
CA ALA A 136 -10.53 1.67 -13.90
C ALA A 136 -12.07 1.58 -13.95
N GLY A 137 -12.65 1.48 -15.15
CA GLY A 137 -14.10 1.34 -15.34
C GLY A 137 -14.69 0.02 -14.83
N ARG A 138 -13.84 -1.00 -14.57
CA ARG A 138 -14.28 -2.27 -13.97
C ARG A 138 -14.31 -2.23 -12.44
N LYS A 139 -13.58 -1.27 -11.85
CA LYS A 139 -13.39 -1.18 -10.41
C LYS A 139 -14.63 -0.60 -9.74
N ARG A 140 -15.07 -1.24 -8.67
CA ARG A 140 -16.24 -0.88 -7.88
C ARG A 140 -15.85 0.05 -6.74
N ALA A 141 -16.71 1.02 -6.43
CA ALA A 141 -16.54 1.85 -5.24
C ALA A 141 -16.77 1.02 -3.97
N LEU A 142 -16.01 1.32 -2.91
CA LEU A 142 -16.22 0.70 -1.61
C LEU A 142 -17.48 1.27 -0.94
N PRO A 143 -18.29 0.43 -0.27
CA PRO A 143 -19.41 0.90 0.52
C PRO A 143 -18.90 1.78 1.68
N ALA A 144 -19.51 2.95 1.88
CA ALA A 144 -19.13 3.85 2.97
C ALA A 144 -19.41 3.26 4.36
N LEU A 145 -20.43 2.40 4.47
CA LEU A 145 -20.82 1.73 5.70
C LEU A 145 -21.17 0.25 5.41
N PRO A 146 -20.17 -0.65 5.33
CA PRO A 146 -20.43 -2.06 5.09
C PRO A 146 -21.16 -2.69 6.27
N ARG A 147 -22.14 -3.53 5.97
CA ARG A 147 -22.89 -4.35 6.95
C ARG A 147 -22.09 -5.56 7.41
N ALA A 148 -21.12 -6.01 6.62
CA ALA A 148 -20.20 -7.09 6.96
C ALA A 148 -18.95 -7.04 6.07
N ILE A 149 -17.81 -7.44 6.64
CA ILE A 149 -16.51 -7.48 5.97
C ILE A 149 -16.03 -8.93 5.90
N GLY A 150 -15.73 -9.41 4.70
CA GLY A 150 -15.11 -10.72 4.48
C GLY A 150 -13.59 -10.61 4.49
N ILE A 151 -12.88 -11.56 5.08
CA ILE A 151 -11.41 -11.61 5.09
C ILE A 151 -10.95 -12.95 4.51
N VAL A 152 -10.28 -12.91 3.37
CA VAL A 152 -9.59 -14.04 2.75
C VAL A 152 -8.13 -14.00 3.17
N THR A 153 -7.76 -14.86 4.11
CA THR A 153 -6.39 -14.96 4.63
C THR A 153 -6.15 -16.27 5.38
N SER A 154 -4.89 -16.53 5.73
CA SER A 154 -4.52 -17.69 6.55
C SER A 154 -4.86 -17.43 8.02
N PRO A 155 -5.54 -18.36 8.72
CA PRO A 155 -5.85 -18.23 10.16
C PRO A 155 -4.63 -18.04 11.05
N GLN A 156 -3.48 -18.57 10.63
CA GLN A 156 -2.22 -18.52 11.37
C GLN A 156 -1.41 -17.26 11.06
N ALA A 157 -1.80 -16.46 10.07
CA ALA A 157 -1.05 -15.28 9.66
C ALA A 157 -1.18 -14.12 10.66
N ALA A 158 -0.05 -13.45 10.96
CA ALA A 158 -0.04 -12.21 11.73
C ALA A 158 -0.95 -11.13 11.11
N ALA A 159 -1.02 -11.09 9.78
CA ALA A 159 -1.89 -10.18 9.03
C ALA A 159 -3.36 -10.24 9.47
N LEU A 160 -3.90 -11.43 9.79
CA LEU A 160 -5.28 -11.54 10.28
C LEU A 160 -5.46 -10.81 11.61
N ARG A 161 -4.51 -10.94 12.54
CA ARG A 161 -4.55 -10.26 13.85
C ARG A 161 -4.50 -8.75 13.67
N ASP A 162 -3.68 -8.27 12.75
CA ASP A 162 -3.54 -6.85 12.44
C ASP A 162 -4.82 -6.25 11.86
N VAL A 163 -5.45 -6.95 10.92
CA VAL A 163 -6.76 -6.58 10.36
C VAL A 163 -7.83 -6.55 11.45
N LEU A 164 -7.97 -7.63 12.23
CA LEU A 164 -8.97 -7.72 13.28
C LEU A 164 -8.79 -6.64 14.36
N THR A 165 -7.55 -6.33 14.74
CA THR A 165 -7.25 -5.27 15.70
C THR A 165 -7.66 -3.90 15.15
N THR A 166 -7.36 -3.64 13.88
CA THR A 166 -7.74 -2.39 13.21
C THR A 166 -9.25 -2.25 13.11
N LEU A 167 -9.97 -3.30 12.70
CA LEU A 167 -11.44 -3.30 12.60
C LEU A 167 -12.10 -3.13 13.97
N ARG A 168 -11.64 -3.82 15.02
CA ARG A 168 -12.16 -3.65 16.39
C ARG A 168 -12.00 -2.22 16.90
N ARG A 169 -10.89 -1.57 16.57
CA ARG A 169 -10.64 -0.17 16.95
C ARG A 169 -11.52 0.80 16.17
N ARG A 170 -11.63 0.63 14.85
CA ARG A 170 -12.29 1.59 13.94
C ARG A 170 -13.81 1.41 13.87
N SER A 171 -14.27 0.16 13.79
CA SER A 171 -15.67 -0.19 13.55
C SER A 171 -16.04 -1.54 14.20
N PRO A 172 -16.07 -1.63 15.55
CA PRO A 172 -16.37 -2.88 16.25
C PRO A 172 -17.78 -3.43 16.02
N ALA A 173 -18.70 -2.59 15.52
CA ALA A 173 -20.08 -2.97 15.24
C ALA A 173 -20.25 -3.73 13.92
N ILE A 174 -19.23 -3.74 13.05
CA ILE A 174 -19.31 -4.41 11.74
C ILE A 174 -18.87 -5.88 11.91
N PRO A 175 -19.77 -6.85 11.65
CA PRO A 175 -19.44 -8.26 11.60
C PRO A 175 -18.29 -8.58 10.64
N VAL A 176 -17.46 -9.53 11.04
CA VAL A 176 -16.33 -10.01 10.23
C VAL A 176 -16.54 -11.49 9.92
N VAL A 177 -16.49 -11.85 8.64
CA VAL A 177 -16.53 -13.23 8.16
C VAL A 177 -15.15 -13.62 7.69
N ILE A 178 -14.58 -14.67 8.29
CA ILE A 178 -13.26 -15.17 7.89
C ILE A 178 -13.46 -16.29 6.87
N TYR A 179 -12.72 -16.21 5.77
CA TYR A 179 -12.59 -17.25 4.75
C TYR A 179 -11.17 -17.84 4.86
N PRO A 180 -10.98 -18.88 5.70
CA PRO A 180 -9.67 -19.48 5.96
C PRO A 180 -9.05 -20.01 4.67
N THR A 181 -7.91 -19.43 4.27
CA THR A 181 -7.29 -19.73 2.98
C THR A 181 -5.77 -19.74 3.12
N PRO A 182 -5.05 -20.75 2.61
CA PRO A 182 -3.60 -20.66 2.49
C PRO A 182 -3.22 -19.50 1.57
N VAL A 183 -2.30 -18.66 2.02
CA VAL A 183 -1.86 -17.43 1.31
C VAL A 183 -0.45 -17.53 0.74
N GLN A 184 0.13 -18.74 0.80
CA GLN A 184 1.48 -19.06 0.31
C GLN A 184 1.54 -20.53 -0.08
N GLY A 185 2.49 -20.88 -0.95
CA GLY A 185 2.66 -22.24 -1.46
C GLY A 185 1.83 -22.53 -2.72
N ALA A 186 2.05 -23.72 -3.30
CA ALA A 186 1.50 -24.11 -4.60
C ALA A 186 -0.04 -24.24 -4.61
N ASP A 187 -0.64 -24.58 -3.48
CA ASP A 187 -2.09 -24.77 -3.36
C ASP A 187 -2.86 -23.46 -3.10
N ALA A 188 -2.15 -22.38 -2.79
CA ALA A 188 -2.76 -21.11 -2.41
C ALA A 188 -3.63 -20.48 -3.52
N PRO A 189 -3.21 -20.42 -4.81
CA PRO A 189 -4.04 -19.82 -5.86
C PRO A 189 -5.42 -20.47 -5.99
N ALA A 190 -5.49 -21.80 -6.05
CA ALA A 190 -6.74 -22.53 -6.17
C ALA A 190 -7.65 -22.30 -4.95
N ALA A 191 -7.07 -22.28 -3.74
CA ALA A 191 -7.80 -22.02 -2.52
C ALA A 191 -8.33 -20.57 -2.44
N ILE A 192 -7.55 -19.58 -2.88
CA ILE A 192 -7.98 -18.17 -2.95
C ILE A 192 -9.15 -18.01 -3.92
N VAL A 193 -9.08 -18.61 -5.10
CA VAL A 193 -10.17 -18.60 -6.08
C VAL A 193 -11.43 -19.24 -5.49
N ALA A 194 -11.29 -20.38 -4.80
CA ALA A 194 -12.41 -21.06 -4.15
C ALA A 194 -13.04 -20.21 -3.03
N ALA A 195 -12.22 -19.52 -2.23
CA ALA A 195 -12.68 -18.64 -1.16
C ALA A 195 -13.43 -17.41 -1.69
N LEU A 196 -12.89 -16.75 -2.72
CA LEU A 196 -13.57 -15.64 -3.40
C LEU A 196 -14.90 -16.09 -4.01
N GLY A 197 -14.92 -17.27 -4.65
CA GLY A 197 -16.14 -17.86 -5.18
C GLY A 197 -17.17 -18.21 -4.09
N ALA A 198 -16.71 -18.72 -2.93
CA ALA A 198 -17.59 -19.00 -1.80
C ALA A 198 -18.22 -17.71 -1.23
N ALA A 199 -17.44 -16.65 -1.08
CA ALA A 199 -17.94 -15.35 -0.64
C ALA A 199 -18.96 -14.77 -1.63
N ALA A 200 -18.66 -14.84 -2.93
CA ALA A 200 -19.57 -14.39 -3.99
C ALA A 200 -20.91 -15.15 -4.01
N ARG A 201 -20.91 -16.45 -3.67
CA ARG A 201 -22.13 -17.27 -3.56
C ARG A 201 -22.94 -16.94 -2.31
N ARG A 202 -22.28 -16.74 -1.17
CA ARG A 202 -22.93 -16.47 0.13
C ARG A 202 -23.55 -15.08 0.19
N ARG A 203 -22.89 -14.08 -0.43
CA ARG A 203 -23.32 -12.66 -0.41
C ARG A 203 -23.64 -12.13 0.99
N ASP A 204 -22.88 -12.60 1.97
CA ASP A 204 -22.99 -12.20 3.37
C ASP A 204 -22.07 -11.01 3.72
N CYS A 205 -21.23 -10.57 2.79
CA CYS A 205 -20.27 -9.49 2.94
C CYS A 205 -20.47 -8.42 1.85
N ASP A 206 -20.25 -7.15 2.21
CA ASP A 206 -20.32 -6.03 1.27
C ASP A 206 -18.95 -5.64 0.71
N VAL A 207 -17.86 -6.09 1.34
CA VAL A 207 -16.47 -5.88 0.93
C VAL A 207 -15.62 -7.08 1.33
N LEU A 208 -14.67 -7.45 0.48
CA LEU A 208 -13.70 -8.52 0.75
C LEU A 208 -12.31 -7.93 0.91
N LEU A 209 -11.59 -8.41 1.93
CA LEU A 209 -10.19 -8.13 2.16
C LEU A 209 -9.37 -9.35 1.76
N LEU A 210 -8.56 -9.23 0.71
CA LEU A 210 -7.55 -10.23 0.35
C LEU A 210 -6.22 -9.79 0.95
N VAL A 211 -5.78 -10.43 2.04
CA VAL A 211 -4.68 -9.90 2.85
C VAL A 211 -3.63 -10.94 3.18
N ARG A 212 -2.37 -10.50 3.12
CA ARG A 212 -1.19 -11.24 3.52
C ARG A 212 -0.10 -10.25 3.94
N GLY A 213 0.71 -10.62 4.93
CA GLY A 213 1.81 -9.77 5.40
C GLY A 213 2.92 -9.59 4.36
N GLY A 214 3.99 -8.90 4.73
CA GLY A 214 5.21 -8.81 3.92
C GLY A 214 5.93 -10.14 3.75
N GLY A 215 6.82 -10.20 2.77
CA GLY A 215 7.73 -11.33 2.52
C GLY A 215 8.30 -11.25 1.11
N SER A 216 9.08 -12.26 0.71
CA SER A 216 9.74 -12.22 -0.59
C SER A 216 8.75 -12.39 -1.75
N ILE A 217 9.21 -12.13 -2.98
CA ILE A 217 8.41 -12.32 -4.19
C ILE A 217 7.91 -13.77 -4.33
N GLU A 218 8.68 -14.75 -3.83
CA GLU A 218 8.31 -16.16 -3.79
C GLU A 218 7.13 -16.39 -2.85
N ASP A 219 7.15 -15.79 -1.66
CA ASP A 219 6.05 -15.93 -0.71
C ASP A 219 4.76 -15.25 -1.21
N LEU A 220 4.91 -14.19 -1.99
CA LEU A 220 3.82 -13.43 -2.61
C LEU A 220 3.33 -14.03 -3.93
N TRP A 221 4.00 -15.06 -4.43
CA TRP A 221 3.79 -15.52 -5.80
C TRP A 221 2.37 -16.02 -6.08
N ALA A 222 1.68 -16.54 -5.06
CA ALA A 222 0.30 -16.98 -5.17
C ALA A 222 -0.67 -15.87 -5.64
N PHE A 223 -0.34 -14.61 -5.36
CA PHE A 223 -1.13 -13.43 -5.78
C PHE A 223 -0.77 -12.93 -7.18
N ASN A 224 0.26 -13.51 -7.80
CA ASN A 224 0.62 -13.30 -9.20
C ASN A 224 0.01 -14.35 -10.13
N ASP A 225 -0.84 -15.24 -9.61
CA ASP A 225 -1.53 -16.23 -10.42
C ASP A 225 -2.66 -15.59 -11.24
N GLU A 226 -2.78 -16.00 -12.51
CA GLU A 226 -3.79 -15.48 -13.43
C GLU A 226 -5.22 -15.80 -12.97
N ALA A 227 -5.47 -17.00 -12.44
CA ALA A 227 -6.80 -17.40 -12.00
C ALA A 227 -7.25 -16.57 -10.81
N VAL A 228 -6.33 -16.24 -9.90
CA VAL A 228 -6.59 -15.31 -8.78
C VAL A 228 -6.95 -13.92 -9.29
N ALA A 229 -6.16 -13.37 -10.21
CA ALA A 229 -6.42 -12.05 -10.80
C ALA A 229 -7.80 -11.98 -11.47
N ARG A 230 -8.16 -13.00 -12.25
CA ARG A 230 -9.46 -13.08 -12.92
C ARG A 230 -10.60 -13.26 -11.91
N ALA A 231 -10.42 -14.05 -10.86
CA ALA A 231 -11.42 -14.22 -9.80
C ALA A 231 -11.67 -12.92 -9.03
N VAL A 232 -10.61 -12.15 -8.73
CA VAL A 232 -10.71 -10.83 -8.10
C VAL A 232 -11.50 -9.88 -9.01
N ALA A 233 -11.10 -9.74 -10.27
CA ALA A 233 -11.76 -8.83 -11.22
C ALA A 233 -13.22 -9.22 -11.56
N ALA A 234 -13.55 -10.51 -11.46
CA ALA A 234 -14.91 -11.03 -11.67
C ALA A 234 -15.79 -11.03 -10.42
N SER A 235 -15.22 -10.70 -9.24
CA SER A 235 -15.97 -10.72 -7.98
C SER A 235 -17.17 -9.75 -8.05
N PRO A 236 -18.37 -10.17 -7.62
CA PRO A 236 -19.52 -9.27 -7.49
C PRO A 236 -19.43 -8.37 -6.26
N ILE A 237 -18.57 -8.71 -5.30
CA ILE A 237 -18.32 -7.97 -4.06
C ILE A 237 -16.98 -7.23 -4.23
N PRO A 238 -16.89 -5.92 -3.92
CA PRO A 238 -15.64 -5.18 -4.08
C PRO A 238 -14.52 -5.78 -3.23
N VAL A 239 -13.35 -5.92 -3.83
CA VAL A 239 -12.15 -6.54 -3.24
C VAL A 239 -11.10 -5.47 -2.98
N VAL A 240 -10.63 -5.41 -1.74
CA VAL A 240 -9.45 -4.64 -1.33
C VAL A 240 -8.28 -5.60 -1.16
N SER A 241 -7.22 -5.38 -1.92
CA SER A 241 -5.96 -6.09 -1.73
C SER A 241 -5.10 -5.39 -0.69
N GLY A 242 -4.63 -6.14 0.29
CA GLY A 242 -3.67 -5.68 1.32
C GLY A 242 -2.55 -6.67 1.45
N VAL A 243 -1.88 -6.95 0.33
CA VAL A 243 -0.81 -7.95 0.19
C VAL A 243 0.55 -7.24 0.22
N GLY A 244 1.41 -7.56 1.19
CA GLY A 244 2.76 -7.03 1.27
C GLY A 244 2.88 -5.62 1.88
N HIS A 245 3.90 -4.88 1.46
CA HIS A 245 4.20 -3.48 1.80
C HIS A 245 4.07 -2.53 0.58
N GLU A 246 4.39 -1.25 0.76
CA GLU A 246 4.28 -0.22 -0.29
C GLU A 246 4.97 -0.60 -1.61
N THR A 247 6.11 -1.28 -1.56
CA THR A 247 6.90 -1.70 -2.73
C THR A 247 6.46 -3.02 -3.37
N ASP A 248 5.63 -3.79 -2.66
CA ASP A 248 5.27 -5.14 -3.06
C ASP A 248 4.00 -5.05 -3.90
N PHE A 249 4.14 -5.14 -5.22
CA PHE A 249 3.02 -5.14 -6.15
C PHE A 249 2.81 -6.53 -6.74
N THR A 250 1.59 -7.01 -6.66
CA THR A 250 1.15 -8.29 -7.22
C THR A 250 0.11 -8.08 -8.32
N ILE A 251 -0.12 -9.09 -9.16
CA ILE A 251 -1.16 -9.03 -10.19
C ILE A 251 -2.55 -8.85 -9.56
N ALA A 252 -2.81 -9.52 -8.42
CA ALA A 252 -4.05 -9.34 -7.67
C ALA A 252 -4.28 -7.89 -7.23
N ASP A 253 -3.23 -7.13 -6.90
CA ASP A 253 -3.36 -5.70 -6.54
C ASP A 253 -3.85 -4.84 -7.72
N PHE A 254 -3.41 -5.16 -8.94
CA PHE A 254 -3.85 -4.45 -10.13
C PHE A 254 -5.30 -4.79 -10.49
N ALA A 255 -5.70 -6.05 -10.28
CA ALA A 255 -7.05 -6.54 -10.51
C ALA A 255 -8.06 -6.08 -9.44
N ALA A 256 -7.62 -5.83 -8.21
CA ALA A 256 -8.48 -5.40 -7.11
C ALA A 256 -9.12 -4.03 -7.35
N ASP A 257 -10.29 -3.83 -6.74
CA ASP A 257 -11.02 -2.57 -6.81
C ASP A 257 -10.26 -1.45 -6.09
N GLN A 258 -9.63 -1.79 -4.95
CA GLN A 258 -8.66 -0.92 -4.29
C GLN A 258 -7.44 -1.71 -3.80
N ARG A 259 -6.28 -1.05 -3.86
CA ARG A 259 -5.05 -1.54 -3.24
C ARG A 259 -4.80 -0.76 -1.95
N ALA A 260 -4.43 -1.47 -0.90
CA ALA A 260 -3.85 -0.93 0.31
C ALA A 260 -2.38 -1.37 0.44
N PRO A 261 -1.50 -0.50 0.95
CA PRO A 261 -0.08 -0.84 1.10
C PRO A 261 0.19 -1.88 2.20
N THR A 262 -0.76 -2.16 3.09
CA THR A 262 -0.61 -3.13 4.19
C THR A 262 -1.96 -3.75 4.55
N PRO A 263 -1.99 -4.91 5.25
CA PRO A 263 -3.22 -5.47 5.78
C PRO A 263 -4.00 -4.49 6.68
N THR A 264 -3.31 -3.73 7.54
CA THR A 264 -3.95 -2.72 8.40
C THR A 264 -4.58 -1.58 7.61
N ALA A 265 -3.91 -1.12 6.55
CA ALA A 265 -4.47 -0.12 5.66
C ALA A 265 -5.69 -0.65 4.90
N ALA A 266 -5.70 -1.93 4.49
CA ALA A 266 -6.86 -2.54 3.85
C ALA A 266 -8.07 -2.54 4.79
N ALA A 267 -7.85 -2.89 6.07
CA ALA A 267 -8.86 -2.81 7.10
C ALA A 267 -9.38 -1.37 7.31
N ALA A 268 -8.50 -0.38 7.24
CA ALA A 268 -8.87 1.03 7.38
C ALA A 268 -9.69 1.56 6.18
N LEU A 269 -9.36 1.14 4.95
CA LEU A 269 -10.13 1.49 3.75
C LEU A 269 -11.53 0.87 3.76
N ALA A 270 -11.64 -0.37 4.22
CA ALA A 270 -12.91 -1.09 4.29
C ALA A 270 -13.77 -0.75 5.53
N SER A 271 -13.30 0.14 6.42
CA SER A 271 -14.06 0.49 7.63
C SER A 271 -14.13 1.99 7.91
N PRO A 272 -15.32 2.52 8.20
CA PRO A 272 -15.48 3.91 8.60
C PRO A 272 -14.80 4.17 9.94
N GLU A 273 -14.43 5.42 10.19
CA GLU A 273 -13.89 5.81 11.48
C GLU A 273 -15.01 6.10 12.49
N ARG A 274 -15.13 5.31 13.55
CA ARG A 274 -16.12 5.52 14.62
C ARG A 274 -16.16 6.96 15.15
N ARG A 275 -15.00 7.61 15.30
CA ARG A 275 -14.92 9.01 15.79
C ARG A 275 -15.55 9.99 14.81
N GLU A 276 -15.44 9.75 13.51
CA GLU A 276 -16.10 10.57 12.49
C GLU A 276 -17.61 10.37 12.51
N LEU A 277 -18.06 9.11 12.61
CA LEU A 277 -19.49 8.81 12.73
C LEU A 277 -20.12 9.46 13.96
N LEU A 278 -19.45 9.39 15.13
CA LEU A 278 -19.92 10.02 16.36
C LEU A 278 -19.95 11.55 16.26
N ARG A 279 -18.90 12.16 15.69
CA ARG A 279 -18.88 13.62 15.43
C ARG A 279 -20.01 14.04 14.50
N GLY A 280 -20.26 13.29 13.44
CA GLY A 280 -21.37 13.53 12.52
C GLY A 280 -22.73 13.44 13.21
N ALA A 281 -22.94 12.41 14.03
CA ALA A 281 -24.16 12.24 14.81
C ALA A 281 -24.39 13.39 15.79
N GLN A 282 -23.34 13.82 16.51
CA GLN A 282 -23.41 14.96 17.42
C GLN A 282 -23.75 16.26 16.68
N ALA A 283 -23.09 16.54 15.56
CA ALA A 283 -23.36 17.74 14.75
C ALA A 283 -24.80 17.77 14.22
N LEU A 284 -25.34 16.61 13.82
CA LEU A 284 -26.74 16.47 13.44
C LEU A 284 -27.68 16.73 14.62
N GLY A 285 -27.37 16.20 15.81
CA GLY A 285 -28.13 16.43 17.04
C GLY A 285 -28.19 17.91 17.42
N GLU A 286 -27.04 18.59 17.39
CA GLU A 286 -26.98 20.03 17.66
C GLU A 286 -27.75 20.86 16.61
N ARG A 287 -27.71 20.45 15.34
CA ARG A 287 -28.47 21.12 14.28
C ARG A 287 -29.97 20.97 14.49
N ILE A 288 -30.42 19.79 14.89
CA ILE A 288 -31.83 19.51 15.23
C ILE A 288 -32.24 20.35 16.44
N ALA A 289 -31.44 20.38 17.51
CA ALA A 289 -31.72 21.17 18.70
C ALA A 289 -31.86 22.67 18.38
N ARG A 290 -30.94 23.24 17.59
CA ARG A 290 -31.03 24.64 17.13
C ARG A 290 -32.27 24.90 16.27
N ALA A 291 -32.65 23.95 15.41
CA ALA A 291 -33.85 24.09 14.58
C ALA A 291 -35.13 24.09 15.44
N TRP A 292 -35.21 23.23 16.45
CA TRP A 292 -36.32 23.21 17.40
C TRP A 292 -36.41 24.45 18.27
N ALA A 293 -35.28 24.93 18.81
CA ALA A 293 -35.25 26.17 19.59
C ALA A 293 -35.81 27.35 18.80
N ARG A 294 -35.34 27.55 17.55
CA ARG A 294 -35.87 28.59 16.66
C ARG A 294 -37.36 28.41 16.34
N ARG A 295 -37.82 27.16 16.20
CA ARG A 295 -39.23 26.87 15.92
C ARG A 295 -40.11 27.24 17.12
N ILE A 296 -39.67 26.91 18.33
CA ILE A 296 -40.37 27.25 19.58
C ILE A 296 -40.42 28.77 19.74
N GLU A 297 -39.29 29.46 19.61
CA GLU A 297 -39.21 30.93 19.70
C GLU A 297 -40.15 31.62 18.68
N SER A 298 -40.19 31.13 17.43
CA SER A 298 -41.11 31.64 16.42
C SER A 298 -42.59 31.40 16.78
N LEU A 299 -42.92 30.27 17.39
CA LEU A 299 -44.28 29.98 17.83
C LEU A 299 -44.68 30.84 19.04
N GLU A 300 -43.77 31.05 20.00
CA GLU A 300 -43.97 31.96 21.14
C GLU A 300 -44.22 33.39 20.66
N GLN A 301 -43.39 33.92 19.75
CA GLN A 301 -43.58 35.25 19.17
C GLN A 301 -44.93 35.41 18.44
N ARG A 302 -45.38 34.35 17.75
CA ARG A 302 -46.69 34.33 17.08
C ARG A 302 -47.83 34.30 18.09
N LEU A 303 -47.70 33.51 19.16
CA LEU A 303 -48.67 33.44 20.24
C LEU A 303 -48.79 34.79 20.94
N ASP A 304 -47.68 35.42 21.29
CA ASP A 304 -47.65 36.75 21.91
C ASP A 304 -48.29 37.82 21.02
N THR A 305 -48.00 37.78 19.72
CA THR A 305 -48.60 38.71 18.76
C THR A 305 -50.10 38.48 18.62
N GLY A 306 -50.54 37.22 18.53
CA GLY A 306 -51.95 36.87 18.54
C GLY A 306 -52.66 37.31 19.83
N ALA A 307 -52.03 37.07 20.99
CA ALA A 307 -52.55 37.48 22.29
C ALA A 307 -52.68 39.00 22.41
N ARG A 308 -51.73 39.79 21.86
CA ARG A 308 -51.83 41.25 21.81
C ARG A 308 -52.95 41.75 20.90
N LEU A 309 -53.26 41.03 19.82
CA LEU A 309 -54.35 41.38 18.89
C LEU A 309 -55.73 41.05 19.47
N LEU A 310 -55.82 40.15 20.45
CA LEU A 310 -57.04 39.90 21.21
C LEU A 310 -57.32 41.13 22.09
N ARG A 311 -58.20 42.01 21.63
CA ARG A 311 -58.68 43.15 22.42
C ARG A 311 -59.29 42.66 23.73
N SER A 312 -58.78 43.16 24.86
CA SER A 312 -59.33 42.88 26.19
C SER A 312 -60.85 43.05 26.20
N PRO A 313 -61.63 42.02 26.58
CA PRO A 313 -63.08 42.10 26.67
C PRO A 313 -63.51 43.28 27.55
N THR A 314 -62.84 43.51 28.67
CA THR A 314 -63.10 44.63 29.58
C THR A 314 -62.86 45.99 28.91
N ALA A 315 -61.80 46.14 28.11
CA ALA A 315 -61.57 47.37 27.36
C ALA A 315 -62.67 47.62 26.30
N GLN A 316 -63.12 46.56 25.61
CA GLN A 316 -64.26 46.65 24.69
C GLN A 316 -65.56 47.03 25.40
N TRP A 317 -65.82 46.45 26.58
CA TRP A 317 -66.98 46.77 27.40
C TRP A 317 -66.96 48.21 27.91
N GLN A 318 -65.81 48.70 28.37
CA GLN A 318 -65.62 50.09 28.82
C GLN A 318 -65.84 51.09 27.68
N GLU A 319 -65.30 50.82 26.49
CA GLU A 319 -65.50 51.68 25.31
C GLU A 319 -66.98 51.74 24.90
N ARG A 320 -67.68 50.59 24.96
CA ARG A 320 -69.13 50.52 24.71
C ARG A 320 -69.95 51.23 25.79
N ALA A 321 -69.59 51.10 27.06
CA ALA A 321 -70.26 51.77 28.17
C ALA A 321 -70.11 53.29 28.09
N LEU A 322 -68.91 53.78 27.76
CA LEU A 322 -68.65 55.21 27.53
C LEU A 322 -69.46 55.76 26.33
N ARG A 323 -69.54 54.99 25.23
CA ARG A 323 -70.41 55.35 24.09
C ARG A 323 -71.87 55.42 24.48
N LEU A 324 -72.38 54.45 25.25
CA LEU A 324 -73.76 54.45 25.73
C LEU A 324 -74.04 55.65 26.64
N GLN A 325 -73.12 55.99 27.55
CA GLN A 325 -73.24 57.20 28.38
C GLN A 325 -73.26 58.47 27.54
N ALA A 326 -72.38 58.61 26.56
CA ALA A 326 -72.35 59.78 25.69
C ALA A 326 -73.64 59.92 24.85
N LEU A 327 -74.17 58.81 24.34
CA LEU A 327 -75.45 58.79 23.62
C LEU A 327 -76.63 59.15 24.54
N ALA A 328 -76.65 58.63 25.77
CA ALA A 328 -77.66 58.96 26.77
C ALA A 328 -77.63 60.44 27.16
N GLN A 329 -76.44 61.02 27.34
CA GLN A 329 -76.27 62.45 27.61
C GLN A 329 -76.76 63.31 26.45
N ARG A 330 -76.48 62.92 25.20
CA ARG A 330 -76.99 63.62 24.00
C ARG A 330 -78.51 63.54 23.90
N ALA A 331 -79.10 62.38 24.16
CA ALA A 331 -80.56 62.21 24.17
C ALA A 331 -81.22 63.07 25.26
N ALA A 332 -80.64 63.11 26.47
CA ALA A 332 -81.13 63.94 27.57
C ALA A 332 -80.95 65.46 27.34
N ALA A 333 -79.97 65.85 26.51
CA ALA A 333 -79.78 67.25 26.10
C ALA A 333 -80.73 67.67 24.96
N ALA A 334 -81.14 66.73 24.10
CA ALA A 334 -82.10 66.98 23.01
C ALA A 334 -83.57 66.94 23.46
N GLY A 335 -83.86 66.42 24.65
CA GLY A 335 -85.20 66.37 25.26
C GLY A 335 -85.54 67.52 26.21
N ARG A 336 -84.70 68.57 26.27
CA ARG A 336 -84.94 69.84 26.96
C ARG A 336 -85.07 70.94 25.92
#